data_AF-A0A8J7U804-F1
#
_entry.id   AF-A0A8J7U804-F1
#
_cell.length_a   1.000
_cell.length_b   1.000
_cell.length_c   1.000
_cell.angle_alpha   90.00
_cell.angle_beta   90.00
_cell.angle_gamma   90.00
#
_symmetry.space_group_name_H-M   'P 1'
#
loop_
_entity.id
_entity.type
_entity.pdbx_description
1 polymer ?
#
loop_
_entity_poly.entity_id
_entity_poly.type
_entity_poly.pdbx_seq_one_letter_code
_entity_poly.pdbx_strand_id
1 'polypeptide(L)' 'MKLKIGVLGLQGDIEEHIEATKLALKKLNVEGEVIWTKSGEEVLSVDGLIIPG' A
#
# COMPACT_ATOMS: atom_id res chain seq x y z
N MET A 1 -6.61 -15.82 1.97
CA MET A 1 -6.81 -14.45 1.45
C MET A 1 -5.51 -13.72 1.64
N LYS A 2 -5.06 -12.97 0.63
CA LYS A 2 -3.81 -12.20 0.66
C LYS A 2 -4.17 -10.74 0.90
N LEU A 3 -3.55 -10.11 1.90
CA LEU A 3 -3.86 -8.73 2.30
C LEU A 3 -3.38 -7.75 1.21
N LYS A 4 -4.25 -6.87 0.73
CA LYS A 4 -3.91 -5.87 -0.28
C LYS A 4 -3.93 -4.47 0.32
N ILE A 5 -2.76 -3.82 0.37
CA ILE A 5 -2.62 -2.46 0.88
C ILE A 5 -2.36 -1.51 -0.28
N GLY A 6 -3.16 -0.46 -0.38
CA GLY A 6 -2.94 0.66 -1.29
C GLY A 6 -2.15 1.77 -0.61
N VAL A 7 -1.21 2.39 -1.32
CA VAL A 7 -0.61 3.66 -0.93
C VAL A 7 -1.20 4.72 -1.86
N LEU A 8 -1.96 5.66 -1.31
CA LEU A 8 -2.49 6.78 -2.08
C LEU A 8 -1.33 7.69 -2.44
N GLY A 9 -1.21 8.08 -3.70
CA GLY A 9 -0.32 9.20 -3.98
C GLY A 9 -0.61 9.92 -5.27
N LEU A 10 -0.66 11.24 -5.11
CA LEU A 10 -0.95 12.23 -6.14
C LEU A 10 0.33 12.91 -6.63
N GLN A 11 1.35 13.08 -5.76
CA GLN A 11 2.68 13.62 -6.08
C GLN A 11 3.73 13.08 -5.09
N GLY A 12 4.91 12.66 -5.59
CA GLY A 12 6.14 12.43 -4.81
C GLY A 12 6.09 11.36 -3.70
N ASP A 13 7.27 10.88 -3.26
CA ASP A 13 7.49 10.15 -1.98
C ASP A 13 6.68 8.87 -1.71
N ILE A 14 6.21 8.18 -2.75
CA ILE A 14 5.38 6.97 -2.58
C ILE A 14 6.23 5.71 -2.43
N GLU A 15 7.38 5.66 -3.09
CA GLU A 15 8.25 4.49 -3.11
C GLU A 15 8.73 4.12 -1.71
N GLU A 16 9.05 5.12 -0.87
CA GLU A 16 9.47 4.86 0.51
C GLU A 16 8.36 4.20 1.34
N HIS A 17 7.11 4.65 1.19
CA HIS A 17 5.97 4.06 1.88
C HIS A 17 5.66 2.65 1.39
N ILE A 18 5.78 2.40 0.08
CA ILE A 18 5.61 1.06 -0.50
C ILE A 18 6.66 0.11 0.07
N GLU A 19 7.93 0.49 0.04
CA GLU A 19 9.02 -0.37 0.51
C GLU A 19 8.98 -0.57 2.04
N ALA A 20 8.66 0.48 2.81
CA ALA A 20 8.48 0.37 4.26
C ALA A 20 7.34 -0.60 4.60
N THR A 21 6.23 -0.55 3.86
CA THR A 21 5.06 -1.42 4.10
C THR A 21 5.36 -2.86 3.71
N LYS A 22 6.03 -3.10 2.57
CA LYS A 22 6.50 -4.44 2.18
C LYS A 22 7.43 -5.04 3.23
N LEU A 23 8.36 -4.24 3.77
CA LEU A 23 9.25 -4.67 4.84
C LEU A 23 8.47 -5.01 6.11
N ALA A 24 7.43 -4.24 6.47
CA ALA A 24 6.58 -4.53 7.60
C ALA A 24 5.81 -5.84 7.44
N LEU A 25 5.17 -6.07 6.27
CA LEU A 25 4.49 -7.34 5.96
C LEU A 25 5.44 -8.53 6.09
N LYS A 26 6.66 -8.40 5.55
CA LYS A 26 7.70 -9.44 5.66
C LYS A 26 8.10 -9.71 7.12
N LYS A 27 8.33 -8.66 7.92
CA LYS A 27 8.70 -8.80 9.34
C LYS A 27 7.60 -9.44 10.18
N LEU A 28 6.35 -9.17 9.84
CA LEU A 28 5.18 -9.74 10.51
C LEU A 28 4.79 -11.13 9.98
N ASN A 29 5.49 -11.65 8.97
CA ASN A 29 5.16 -12.90 8.28
C ASN A 29 3.69 -12.91 7.76
N VAL A 30 3.22 -11.77 7.29
CA VAL A 30 1.88 -11.61 6.71
C VAL A 30 1.99 -11.65 5.20
N GLU A 31 1.22 -12.54 4.56
CA GLU A 31 1.14 -12.59 3.11
C GLU A 31 0.29 -11.44 2.58
N GLY A 32 0.90 -10.57 1.78
CA GLY A 32 0.21 -9.41 1.23
C GLY A 32 0.89 -8.80 0.01
N GLU A 33 0.21 -7.85 -0.60
CA GLU A 33 0.73 -7.00 -1.66
C GLU A 33 0.53 -5.54 -1.31
N VAL A 34 1.46 -4.69 -1.77
CA VAL A 34 1.41 -3.25 -1.58
C VAL A 34 1.40 -2.62 -2.97
N ILE A 35 0.34 -1.90 -3.30
CA ILE A 35 0.14 -1.26 -4.60
C ILE A 35 0.07 0.25 -4.47
N TRP A 36 0.51 0.95 -5.50
CA TRP A 36 0.24 2.39 -5.63
C TRP A 36 -1.18 2.58 -6.14
N THR A 37 -1.96 3.42 -5.46
CA THR A 37 -3.29 3.87 -5.87
C THR A 37 -3.31 5.36 -6.22
N LYS A 38 -3.93 5.71 -7.35
CA LYS A 38 -4.04 7.05 -7.93
C LYS A 38 -5.49 7.47 -8.18
N SER A 39 -6.44 6.54 -8.11
CA SER A 39 -7.86 6.79 -8.36
C SER A 39 -8.74 6.24 -7.23
N GLY A 40 -9.96 6.77 -7.13
CA GLY A 40 -10.96 6.24 -6.18
C GLY A 40 -11.32 4.78 -6.45
N GLU A 41 -11.35 4.36 -7.72
CA GLU A 41 -11.61 2.97 -8.11
C GLU A 41 -10.50 2.02 -7.60
N GLU A 42 -9.24 2.45 -7.68
CA GLU A 42 -8.10 1.68 -7.17
C GLU A 42 -8.13 1.61 -5.63
N VAL A 43 -8.52 2.70 -4.96
CA VAL A 43 -8.72 2.73 -3.50
C VAL A 43 -9.82 1.77 -3.05
N LEU A 44 -10.88 1.62 -3.83
CA LEU A 44 -11.95 0.66 -3.54
C LEU A 44 -11.51 -0.79 -3.76
N SER A 45 -10.36 -1.01 -4.41
CA SER A 45 -9.85 -2.35 -4.72
C SER A 45 -8.89 -2.92 -3.67
N VAL A 46 -8.64 -2.22 -2.56
CA VAL A 46 -7.67 -2.61 -1.52
C VAL A 46 -8.36 -2.84 -0.16
N ASP A 47 -7.76 -3.70 0.67
CA ASP A 47 -8.24 -4.00 2.03
C ASP A 47 -7.87 -2.91 3.04
N GLY A 48 -6.81 -2.14 2.75
CA GLY A 48 -6.34 -1.04 3.58
C GLY A 48 -5.65 0.04 2.74
N LEU A 49 -5.75 1.30 3.18
CA LEU A 49 -5.20 2.46 2.50
C LEU A 49 -4.19 3.19 3.41
N ILE A 50 -3.01 3.47 2.88
CA ILE A 50 -2.02 4.36 3.45
C ILE A 50 -2.16 5.71 2.76
N ILE A 51 -2.23 6.78 3.55
CA ILE A 51 -2.23 8.16 3.07
C ILE A 51 -0.90 8.78 3.56
N PRO A 52 0.10 8.91 2.66
CA PRO A 52 1.35 9.61 2.92
C PRO A 52 1.13 11.05 3.41
N GLY A 53 2.11 11.57 4.15
CA GLY A 53 2.17 12.97 4.60
C GLY A 53 3.24 13.75 3.87
#